data_AF-A0AA97FNS8-F1
#
_entry.id   AF-A0AA97FNS8-F1
#
_cell.length_a   1.000
_cell.length_b   1.000
_cell.length_c   1.000
_cell.angle_alpha   90.00
_cell.angle_beta   90.00
_cell.angle_gamma   90.00
#
_symmetry.space_group_name_H-M   'P 1'
#
loop_
_entity.id
_entity.type
_entity.pdbx_description
1 polymer ?
#
loop_
_entity_poly.entity_id
_entity_poly.type
_entity_poly.pdbx_seq_one_letter_code
_entity_poly.pdbx_strand_id
1 'polypeptide(L)'
;MATVEQIEDRIDKKKSQEIALTGLEGGGSLVAKDMSQAMEVAKMMSISGPMVGKPFRGNPGACLGIAMQAWRWEMDPYAVSQKAYEASGTIAYEAQLVASVINTRAPIKGRLKYEYTGTGSDLQCTVTGCFTDDPDTPHSVTSPKLTDIKPQNSPLWKNDPEQQISYYTVRNWARRYCPEVILGVYDIDEVQDFRGPDNARDITPKGDAPAAPKMEDFTSEDVVEVDPQETLDKLEAAESVEELTDIWTPIYEDGTLNLWRKSDLGLHKKICQTYNTRKSEFEVAAAEQPNAEEYFETAREAIDGFETLDDLNEWWDEETEPRALAGISSESSQHMALEALCMRKAKDLKTAEPEAEEEAAEGESTE
;
A
#
# COMPACT_ATOMS: atom_id res chain seq x y z
N MET A 1 8.99 5.85 7.01
CA MET A 1 9.38 4.66 6.23
C MET A 1 10.13 3.74 7.17
N ALA A 2 9.83 2.44 7.16
CA ALA A 2 10.58 1.45 7.95
C ALA A 2 12.02 1.34 7.42
N THR A 3 12.98 1.02 8.29
CA THR A 3 14.36 0.73 7.87
C THR A 3 14.43 -0.59 7.10
N VAL A 4 15.48 -0.79 6.30
CA VAL A 4 15.68 -2.03 5.53
C VAL A 4 15.67 -3.25 6.45
N GLU A 5 16.37 -3.18 7.59
CA GLU A 5 16.41 -4.21 8.62
C GLU A 5 15.00 -4.54 9.17
N GLN A 6 14.19 -3.52 9.47
CA GLN A 6 12.81 -3.72 9.92
C GLN A 6 11.92 -4.40 8.87
N ILE A 7 12.19 -4.20 7.59
CA ILE A 7 11.44 -4.85 6.51
C ILE A 7 11.93 -6.28 6.34
N GLU A 8 13.24 -6.51 6.38
CA GLU A 8 13.86 -7.84 6.32
C GLU A 8 13.35 -8.76 7.44
N ASP A 9 13.26 -8.26 8.67
CA ASP A 9 12.75 -9.01 9.81
C ASP A 9 11.27 -9.38 9.68
N ARG A 10 10.52 -8.61 8.90
CA ARG A 10 9.09 -8.84 8.63
C ARG A 10 8.84 -9.73 7.43
N ILE A 11 9.87 -10.22 6.74
CA ILE A 11 9.72 -11.17 5.63
C ILE A 11 9.50 -12.56 6.23
N ASP A 12 8.36 -13.17 5.88
CA ASP A 12 8.09 -14.55 6.23
C ASP A 12 8.88 -15.46 5.28
N LYS A 13 9.97 -16.02 5.81
CA LYS A 13 10.88 -16.90 5.05
C LYS A 13 10.22 -18.20 4.61
N LYS A 14 9.24 -18.73 5.36
CA LYS A 14 8.53 -19.96 4.98
C LYS A 14 7.65 -19.69 3.77
N LYS A 15 6.83 -18.63 3.83
CA LYS A 15 5.97 -18.22 2.70
C LYS A 15 6.79 -17.81 1.48
N SER A 16 7.94 -17.18 1.70
CA SER A 16 8.82 -16.76 0.60
C SER A 16 9.38 -17.95 -0.21
N GLN A 17 9.60 -19.10 0.43
CA GLN A 17 10.08 -20.32 -0.26
C GLN A 17 9.02 -20.94 -1.18
N GLU A 18 7.74 -20.65 -0.95
CA GLU A 18 6.63 -21.19 -1.74
C GLU A 18 6.28 -20.36 -2.97
N ILE A 19 6.89 -19.17 -3.10
CA ILE A 19 6.70 -18.27 -4.24
C ILE A 19 7.32 -18.92 -5.48
N ALA A 20 6.49 -19.15 -6.48
CA ALA A 20 6.92 -19.79 -7.70
C ALA A 20 7.62 -18.79 -8.63
N LEU A 21 8.78 -19.19 -9.16
CA LEU A 21 9.34 -18.59 -10.37
C LEU A 21 8.68 -19.28 -11.56
N THR A 22 7.83 -18.57 -12.29
CA THR A 22 7.11 -19.13 -13.43
C THR A 22 7.72 -18.61 -14.73
N GLY A 23 7.77 -19.43 -15.79
CA GLY A 23 8.16 -18.97 -17.14
C GLY A 23 9.68 -18.88 -17.42
N LEU A 24 10.51 -19.75 -16.83
CA LEU A 24 11.97 -19.76 -17.02
C LEU A 24 12.44 -19.83 -18.48
N GLU A 25 11.63 -20.35 -19.40
CA GLU A 25 11.98 -20.44 -20.83
C GLU A 25 11.67 -19.16 -21.64
N GLY A 26 10.95 -18.18 -21.06
CA GLY A 26 10.45 -16.99 -21.78
C GLY A 26 10.61 -15.64 -21.07
N GLY A 27 11.34 -15.60 -19.94
CA GLY A 27 11.43 -14.42 -19.08
C GLY A 27 10.66 -14.67 -17.80
N GLY A 28 11.32 -15.33 -16.84
CA GLY A 28 10.68 -15.76 -15.61
C GLY A 28 10.12 -14.58 -14.80
N SER A 29 8.89 -14.70 -14.32
CA SER A 29 8.26 -13.74 -13.43
C SER A 29 7.95 -14.41 -12.09
N LEU A 30 8.23 -13.70 -11.00
CA LEU A 30 7.81 -14.08 -9.66
C LEU A 30 6.30 -13.96 -9.58
N VAL A 31 5.57 -15.06 -9.45
CA VAL A 31 4.10 -15.03 -9.38
C VAL A 31 3.65 -15.54 -8.03
N ALA A 32 2.95 -14.69 -7.29
CA ALA A 32 2.32 -15.06 -6.03
C ALA A 32 1.02 -15.84 -6.27
N LYS A 33 0.76 -16.88 -5.46
CA LYS A 33 -0.47 -17.67 -5.55
C LYS A 33 -1.63 -17.03 -4.80
N ASP A 34 -1.33 -16.27 -3.76
CA ASP A 34 -2.30 -15.57 -2.91
C ASP A 34 -1.78 -14.19 -2.49
N MET A 35 -2.63 -13.43 -1.80
CA MET A 35 -2.30 -12.06 -1.38
C MET A 35 -1.21 -12.02 -0.30
N SER A 36 -1.07 -13.06 0.53
CA SER A 36 -0.01 -13.13 1.53
C SER A 36 1.34 -13.26 0.85
N GLN A 37 1.47 -14.18 -0.11
CA GLN A 37 2.67 -14.33 -0.92
C GLN A 37 2.96 -13.07 -1.75
N ALA A 38 1.92 -12.40 -2.25
CA ALA A 38 2.07 -11.16 -2.99
C ALA A 38 2.69 -10.04 -2.13
N MET A 39 2.27 -9.95 -0.87
CA MET A 39 2.87 -9.03 0.09
C MET A 39 4.33 -9.39 0.38
N GLU A 40 4.69 -10.68 0.47
CA GLU A 40 6.08 -11.10 0.62
C GLU A 40 6.95 -10.72 -0.59
N VAL A 41 6.45 -10.92 -1.82
CA VAL A 41 7.12 -10.40 -3.04
C VAL A 41 7.34 -8.90 -2.92
N ALA A 42 6.33 -8.16 -2.47
CA ALA A 42 6.41 -6.71 -2.35
C ALA A 42 7.42 -6.24 -1.30
N LYS A 43 7.50 -6.91 -0.15
CA LYS A 43 8.52 -6.67 0.88
C LYS A 43 9.92 -6.91 0.32
N MET A 44 10.15 -8.06 -0.33
CA MET A 44 11.42 -8.39 -0.98
C MET A 44 11.80 -7.37 -2.05
N MET A 45 10.84 -6.96 -2.90
CA MET A 45 11.06 -5.92 -3.89
C MET A 45 11.49 -4.61 -3.23
N SER A 46 10.82 -4.19 -2.16
CA SER A 46 11.08 -2.91 -1.51
C SER A 46 12.50 -2.75 -0.97
N ILE A 47 13.19 -3.86 -0.65
CA ILE A 47 14.57 -3.89 -0.16
C ILE A 47 15.60 -4.22 -1.25
N SER A 48 15.18 -4.55 -2.47
CA SER A 48 16.06 -4.97 -3.58
C SER A 48 16.89 -3.85 -4.22
N GLY A 49 17.02 -2.71 -3.53
CA GLY A 49 17.92 -1.60 -3.87
C GLY A 49 17.82 -1.16 -5.33
N PRO A 50 18.88 -1.31 -6.15
CA PRO A 50 18.93 -0.77 -7.51
C PRO A 50 17.90 -1.37 -8.47
N MET A 51 17.37 -2.56 -8.17
CA MET A 51 16.38 -3.23 -9.02
C MET A 51 15.00 -2.58 -8.97
N VAL A 52 14.75 -1.75 -7.95
CA VAL A 52 13.49 -1.04 -7.76
C VAL A 52 13.70 0.47 -7.89
N GLY A 53 12.74 1.14 -8.52
CA GLY A 53 12.75 2.60 -8.69
C GLY A 53 12.92 3.31 -7.35
N LYS A 54 13.74 4.37 -7.30
CA LYS A 54 14.08 5.09 -6.06
C LYS A 54 12.86 5.45 -5.19
N PRO A 55 11.74 5.96 -5.74
CA PRO A 55 10.57 6.34 -4.94
C PRO A 55 9.86 5.17 -4.25
N PHE A 56 10.08 3.93 -4.71
CA PHE A 56 9.37 2.75 -4.23
C PHE A 56 10.19 1.91 -3.24
N ARG A 57 11.48 2.23 -3.05
CA ARG A 57 12.35 1.55 -2.09
C ARG A 57 11.88 1.81 -0.67
N GLY A 58 11.88 0.77 0.16
CA GLY A 58 11.36 0.83 1.53
C GLY A 58 9.84 1.05 1.61
N ASN A 59 9.12 0.92 0.49
CA ASN A 59 7.66 1.02 0.43
C ASN A 59 7.04 -0.27 -0.13
N PRO A 60 6.78 -1.27 0.73
CA PRO A 60 6.13 -2.52 0.31
C PRO A 60 4.77 -2.29 -0.35
N GLY A 61 3.99 -1.29 0.07
CA GLY A 61 2.68 -1.01 -0.53
C GLY A 61 2.80 -0.57 -2.00
N ALA A 62 3.73 0.33 -2.31
CA ALA A 62 3.99 0.74 -3.68
C ALA A 62 4.56 -0.42 -4.52
N CYS A 63 5.46 -1.23 -3.96
CA CYS A 63 5.97 -2.43 -4.62
C CYS A 63 4.88 -3.46 -4.91
N LEU A 64 3.91 -3.63 -4.01
CA LEU A 64 2.77 -4.52 -4.23
C LEU A 64 1.91 -4.04 -5.39
N GLY A 65 1.59 -2.74 -5.44
CA GLY A 65 0.86 -2.16 -6.56
C GLY A 65 1.56 -2.38 -7.91
N ILE A 66 2.88 -2.18 -7.94
CA ILE A 66 3.70 -2.45 -9.12
C ILE A 66 3.68 -3.93 -9.51
N ALA A 67 3.85 -4.84 -8.54
CA ALA A 67 3.85 -6.28 -8.78
C ALA A 67 2.51 -6.77 -9.33
N MET A 68 1.40 -6.33 -8.72
CA MET A 68 0.05 -6.66 -9.18
C MET A 68 -0.19 -6.16 -10.61
N GLN A 69 0.27 -4.95 -10.95
CA GLN A 69 0.15 -4.43 -12.31
C GLN A 69 1.04 -5.19 -13.30
N ALA A 70 2.25 -5.56 -12.91
CA ALA A 70 3.17 -6.35 -13.72
C ALA A 70 2.58 -7.74 -14.04
N TRP A 71 1.96 -8.41 -13.06
CA TRP A 71 1.32 -9.71 -13.27
C TRP A 71 0.14 -9.63 -14.23
N ARG A 72 -0.67 -8.57 -14.17
CA ARG A 72 -1.75 -8.35 -15.16
C ARG A 72 -1.21 -8.23 -16.58
N TRP A 73 -0.05 -7.60 -16.73
CA TRP A 73 0.65 -7.49 -18.00
C TRP A 73 1.51 -8.71 -18.36
N GLU A 74 1.56 -9.73 -17.50
CA GLU A 74 2.45 -10.89 -17.62
C GLU A 74 3.93 -10.48 -17.82
N MET A 75 4.37 -9.46 -17.06
CA MET A 75 5.74 -8.95 -17.08
C MET A 75 6.44 -9.16 -15.73
N ASP A 76 7.75 -9.03 -15.73
CA ASP A 76 8.56 -9.06 -14.51
C ASP A 76 8.34 -7.78 -13.66
N PRO A 77 7.99 -7.92 -12.36
CA PRO A 77 7.77 -6.78 -11.46
C PRO A 77 8.97 -5.85 -11.32
N TYR A 78 10.21 -6.35 -11.37
CA TYR A 78 11.40 -5.51 -11.25
C TYR A 78 11.62 -4.67 -12.51
N ALA A 79 11.48 -5.28 -13.69
CA ALA A 79 11.54 -4.57 -14.97
C ALA A 79 10.47 -3.48 -15.06
N VAL A 80 9.24 -3.77 -14.62
CA VAL A 80 8.16 -2.80 -14.56
C VAL A 80 8.48 -1.68 -13.54
N SER A 81 9.04 -2.02 -12.38
CA SER A 81 9.44 -1.05 -11.36
C SER A 81 10.49 -0.04 -11.87
N GLN A 82 11.45 -0.49 -12.68
CA GLN A 82 12.46 0.38 -13.28
C GLN A 82 11.87 1.39 -14.29
N LYS A 83 10.66 1.13 -14.77
CA LYS A 83 9.92 1.96 -15.73
C LYS A 83 8.75 2.69 -15.08
N ALA A 84 8.64 2.63 -13.77
CA ALA A 84 7.62 3.32 -12.99
C ALA A 84 8.19 4.56 -12.28
N TYR A 85 7.33 5.54 -12.08
CA TYR A 85 7.64 6.83 -11.48
C TYR A 85 6.55 7.19 -10.47
N GLU A 86 6.91 7.88 -9.41
CA GLU A 86 5.93 8.46 -8.49
C GLU A 86 5.79 9.95 -8.83
N ALA A 87 4.55 10.38 -9.05
CA ALA A 87 4.22 11.77 -9.27
C ALA A 87 2.94 12.11 -8.50
N SER A 88 3.04 13.04 -7.57
CA SER A 88 1.91 13.54 -6.77
C SER A 88 1.09 12.42 -6.09
N GLY A 89 1.75 11.41 -5.55
CA GLY A 89 1.13 10.27 -4.87
C GLY A 89 0.56 9.20 -5.80
N THR A 90 0.72 9.34 -7.12
CA THR A 90 0.24 8.37 -8.12
C THR A 90 1.42 7.68 -8.82
N ILE A 91 1.30 6.37 -9.06
CA ILE A 91 2.28 5.59 -9.82
C ILE A 91 2.01 5.82 -11.31
N ALA A 92 2.96 6.45 -11.98
CA ALA A 92 3.01 6.61 -13.43
C ALA A 92 3.96 5.60 -14.05
N TYR A 93 3.80 5.31 -15.34
CA TYR A 93 4.67 4.38 -16.07
C TYR A 93 5.17 5.00 -17.36
N GLU A 94 6.42 4.74 -17.73
CA GLU A 94 6.97 5.21 -18.99
C GLU A 94 6.16 4.71 -20.17
N ALA A 95 5.98 5.60 -21.13
CA ALA A 95 5.38 5.29 -22.42
C ALA A 95 6.03 4.10 -23.16
N GLN A 96 7.34 3.88 -23.00
CA GLN A 96 8.03 2.73 -23.57
C GLN A 96 7.49 1.40 -23.02
N LEU A 97 7.18 1.35 -21.73
CA LEU A 97 6.56 0.19 -21.12
C LEU A 97 5.15 -0.02 -21.68
N VAL A 98 4.36 1.05 -21.78
CA VAL A 98 3.01 0.98 -22.38
C VAL A 98 3.06 0.44 -23.81
N ALA A 99 3.97 0.95 -24.65
CA ALA A 99 4.15 0.45 -26.00
C ALA A 99 4.55 -1.03 -26.04
N SER A 100 5.40 -1.48 -25.11
CA SER A 100 5.78 -2.88 -24.99
C SER A 100 4.58 -3.75 -24.63
N VAL A 101 3.81 -3.35 -23.63
CA VAL A 101 2.59 -4.04 -23.17
C VAL A 101 1.58 -4.16 -24.31
N ILE A 102 1.33 -3.10 -25.08
CA ILE A 102 0.38 -3.17 -26.20
C ILE A 102 0.84 -4.15 -27.27
N ASN A 103 2.13 -4.15 -27.62
CA ASN A 103 2.64 -5.08 -28.62
C ASN A 103 2.63 -6.56 -28.18
N THR A 104 2.59 -6.84 -26.88
CA THR A 104 2.60 -8.21 -26.36
C THR A 104 1.24 -8.69 -25.89
N ARG A 105 0.34 -7.78 -25.48
CA ARG A 105 -0.93 -8.10 -24.79
C ARG A 105 -2.18 -7.71 -25.56
N ALA A 106 -2.11 -6.70 -26.42
CA ALA A 106 -3.26 -6.37 -27.25
C ALA A 106 -3.46 -7.47 -28.31
N PRO A 107 -4.71 -7.79 -28.70
CA PRO A 107 -5.00 -8.80 -29.71
C PRO A 107 -4.70 -8.27 -31.12
N ILE A 108 -3.48 -7.78 -31.36
CA ILE A 108 -3.05 -7.19 -32.63
C ILE A 108 -2.29 -8.20 -33.48
N LYS A 109 -2.49 -8.14 -34.79
CA LYS A 109 -1.72 -8.91 -35.76
C LYS A 109 -0.36 -8.25 -35.99
N GLY A 110 0.70 -8.87 -35.51
CA GLY A 110 2.06 -8.36 -35.65
C GLY A 110 2.38 -7.29 -34.61
N ARG A 111 2.88 -6.14 -35.05
CA ARG A 111 3.23 -5.01 -34.17
C ARG A 111 2.61 -3.73 -34.70
N LEU A 112 2.45 -2.75 -33.82
CA LEU A 112 2.05 -1.40 -34.23
C LEU A 112 3.06 -0.83 -35.25
N LYS A 113 2.53 -0.14 -36.26
CA LYS A 113 3.30 0.55 -37.29
C LYS A 113 3.28 2.04 -37.03
N TYR A 114 4.39 2.70 -37.35
CA TYR A 114 4.62 4.11 -37.06
C TYR A 114 5.00 4.81 -38.37
N GLU A 115 4.30 5.90 -38.67
CA GLU A 115 4.60 6.76 -39.80
C GLU A 115 4.73 8.19 -39.31
N TYR A 116 5.80 8.87 -39.73
CA TYR A 116 6.08 10.25 -39.34
C TYR A 116 5.86 11.18 -40.53
N THR A 117 5.24 12.32 -40.26
CA THR A 117 5.00 13.37 -41.26
C THR A 117 5.32 14.74 -40.67
N GLY A 118 5.70 15.69 -41.53
CA GLY A 118 6.19 16.98 -41.09
C GLY A 118 7.59 16.90 -40.47
N THR A 119 8.13 18.05 -40.06
CA THR A 119 9.44 18.16 -39.40
C THR A 119 9.42 19.26 -38.36
N GLY A 120 10.32 19.18 -37.37
CA GLY A 120 10.46 20.19 -36.33
C GLY A 120 9.16 20.42 -35.58
N SER A 121 8.64 21.65 -35.66
CA SER A 121 7.40 22.05 -34.98
C SER A 121 6.14 21.38 -35.53
N ASP A 122 6.12 21.08 -36.82
CA ASP A 122 4.98 20.46 -37.51
C ASP A 122 5.05 18.93 -37.50
N LEU A 123 6.00 18.33 -36.77
CA LEU A 123 6.15 16.89 -36.68
C LEU A 123 4.88 16.24 -36.10
N GLN A 124 4.42 15.18 -36.76
CA GLN A 124 3.29 14.34 -36.37
C GLN A 124 3.65 12.87 -36.53
N CYS A 125 3.02 12.03 -35.71
CA CYS A 125 3.12 10.58 -35.81
C CYS A 125 1.74 9.97 -36.01
N THR A 126 1.65 9.00 -36.92
CA THR A 126 0.50 8.12 -37.10
C THR A 126 0.86 6.72 -36.65
N VAL A 127 0.09 6.18 -35.71
CA VAL A 127 0.21 4.81 -35.23
C VAL A 127 -0.95 4.00 -35.77
N THR A 128 -0.63 2.85 -36.36
CA THR A 128 -1.60 1.94 -36.97
C THR A 128 -1.43 0.52 -36.46
N GLY A 129 -2.54 -0.13 -36.10
CA GLY A 129 -2.61 -1.55 -35.74
C GLY A 129 -3.79 -2.23 -36.43
N CYS A 130 -3.69 -3.54 -36.63
CA CYS A 130 -4.81 -4.38 -37.06
C CYS A 130 -5.07 -5.42 -35.99
N PHE A 131 -6.32 -5.75 -35.71
CA PHE A 131 -6.66 -6.78 -34.74
C PHE A 131 -6.54 -8.18 -35.35
N THR A 132 -6.39 -9.20 -34.50
CA THR A 132 -6.25 -10.60 -34.96
C THR A 132 -7.55 -11.17 -35.53
N ASP A 133 -8.70 -10.71 -35.04
CA ASP A 133 -10.03 -11.10 -35.49
C ASP A 133 -10.49 -10.33 -36.73
N ASP A 134 -10.00 -9.10 -36.93
CA ASP A 134 -10.20 -8.31 -38.15
C ASP A 134 -8.85 -7.76 -38.70
N PRO A 135 -8.06 -8.61 -39.37
CA PRO A 135 -6.70 -8.28 -39.77
C PRO A 135 -6.60 -7.33 -40.97
N ASP A 136 -7.68 -7.17 -41.72
CA ASP A 136 -7.72 -6.37 -42.96
C ASP A 136 -8.21 -4.93 -42.70
N THR A 137 -8.72 -4.64 -41.50
CA THR A 137 -9.16 -3.30 -41.09
C THR A 137 -8.11 -2.59 -40.24
N PRO A 138 -7.36 -1.62 -40.80
CA PRO A 138 -6.39 -0.84 -40.04
C PRO A 138 -7.09 0.17 -39.13
N HIS A 139 -6.66 0.21 -37.87
CA HIS A 139 -7.07 1.20 -36.88
C HIS A 139 -5.92 2.18 -36.67
N SER A 140 -6.13 3.45 -37.00
CA SER A 140 -5.08 4.48 -36.95
C SER A 140 -5.42 5.61 -35.98
N VAL A 141 -4.38 6.19 -35.38
CA VAL A 141 -4.44 7.46 -34.64
C VAL A 141 -3.27 8.33 -35.09
N THR A 142 -3.56 9.59 -35.45
CA THR A 142 -2.55 10.60 -35.75
C THR A 142 -2.46 11.60 -34.60
N SER A 143 -1.26 11.92 -34.15
CA SER A 143 -1.03 12.93 -33.13
C SER A 143 -1.35 14.34 -33.63
N PRO A 144 -1.62 15.29 -32.71
CA PRO A 144 -1.43 16.71 -33.01
C PRO A 144 0.02 16.99 -33.44
N LYS A 145 0.26 18.19 -33.97
CA LYS A 145 1.62 18.67 -34.22
C LYS A 145 2.40 18.73 -32.91
N LEU A 146 3.71 18.49 -32.98
CA LEU A 146 4.58 18.47 -31.82
C LEU A 146 4.47 19.75 -30.96
N THR A 147 4.28 20.92 -31.58
CA THR A 147 4.10 22.19 -30.84
C THR A 147 2.87 22.21 -29.95
N ASP A 148 1.81 21.52 -30.38
CA ASP A 148 0.49 21.58 -29.76
C ASP A 148 0.34 20.56 -28.63
N ILE A 149 1.29 19.62 -28.51
CA ILE A 149 1.32 18.64 -27.43
C ILE A 149 1.94 19.29 -26.19
N LYS A 150 1.14 19.40 -25.13
CA LYS A 150 1.53 19.86 -23.79
C LYS A 150 0.86 18.97 -22.72
N PRO A 151 1.51 18.73 -21.57
CA PRO A 151 2.84 19.23 -21.17
C PRO A 151 3.96 18.38 -21.78
N GLN A 152 5.21 18.86 -21.70
CA GLN A 152 6.40 18.19 -22.26
C GLN A 152 7.45 17.99 -21.17
N ASN A 153 7.18 17.11 -20.20
CA ASN A 153 8.00 16.92 -19.01
C ASN A 153 9.17 15.95 -19.27
N SER A 154 9.06 15.08 -20.27
CA SER A 154 10.15 14.21 -20.71
C SER A 154 11.30 14.97 -21.40
N PRO A 155 12.57 14.69 -21.10
CA PRO A 155 13.71 15.25 -21.86
C PRO A 155 13.74 14.78 -23.33
N LEU A 156 13.07 13.67 -23.66
CA LEU A 156 13.02 13.15 -25.02
C LEU A 156 12.32 14.10 -26.00
N TRP A 157 11.40 14.96 -25.53
CA TRP A 157 10.77 15.99 -26.38
C TRP A 157 11.78 16.89 -27.10
N LYS A 158 12.98 17.07 -26.53
CA LYS A 158 14.08 17.84 -27.13
C LYS A 158 15.14 16.96 -27.77
N ASN A 159 15.50 15.86 -27.12
CA ASN A 159 16.64 15.02 -27.53
C ASN A 159 16.29 14.05 -28.67
N ASP A 160 15.07 13.49 -28.65
CA ASP A 160 14.55 12.58 -29.67
C ASP A 160 13.03 12.79 -29.84
N PRO A 161 12.64 13.87 -30.56
CA PRO A 161 11.24 14.27 -30.69
C PRO A 161 10.41 13.24 -31.46
N GLU A 162 10.99 12.52 -32.42
CA GLU A 162 10.30 11.46 -33.17
C GLU A 162 9.95 10.28 -32.25
N GLN A 163 10.91 9.84 -31.43
CA GLN A 163 10.65 8.79 -30.46
C GLN A 163 9.57 9.22 -29.45
N GLN A 164 9.65 10.44 -28.90
CA GLN A 164 8.70 10.89 -27.89
C GLN A 164 7.28 11.08 -28.44
N ILE A 165 7.11 11.61 -29.66
CA ILE A 165 5.78 11.75 -30.26
C ILE A 165 5.18 10.38 -30.62
N SER A 166 6.02 9.39 -30.96
CA SER A 166 5.56 8.02 -31.18
C SER A 166 4.94 7.43 -29.91
N TYR A 167 5.59 7.66 -28.76
CA TYR A 167 5.14 7.24 -27.45
C TYR A 167 3.81 7.89 -27.05
N TYR A 168 3.68 9.19 -27.24
CA TYR A 168 2.41 9.89 -27.06
C TYR A 168 1.28 9.28 -27.92
N THR A 169 1.58 8.98 -29.18
CA THR A 169 0.58 8.50 -30.14
C THR A 169 0.14 7.06 -29.82
N VAL A 170 1.07 6.18 -29.43
CA VAL A 170 0.75 4.80 -29.02
C VAL A 170 -0.17 4.77 -27.82
N ARG A 171 0.06 5.62 -26.82
CA ARG A 171 -0.83 5.71 -25.65
C ARG A 171 -2.25 6.10 -26.06
N ASN A 172 -2.38 7.07 -26.96
CA ASN A 172 -3.70 7.49 -27.46
C ASN A 172 -4.37 6.41 -28.32
N TRP A 173 -3.59 5.68 -29.11
CA TRP A 173 -4.08 4.51 -29.84
C TRP A 173 -4.60 3.43 -28.88
N ALA A 174 -3.81 3.10 -27.86
CA ALA A 174 -4.15 2.13 -26.82
C ALA A 174 -5.43 2.52 -26.08
N ARG A 175 -5.57 3.78 -25.65
CA ARG A 175 -6.81 4.26 -24.99
C ARG A 175 -8.04 4.19 -25.88
N ARG A 176 -7.87 4.37 -27.19
CA ARG A 176 -8.98 4.37 -28.13
C ARG A 176 -9.44 2.96 -28.47
N TYR A 177 -8.52 2.03 -28.61
CA TYR A 177 -8.81 0.72 -29.20
C TYR A 177 -8.58 -0.47 -28.26
N CYS A 178 -7.70 -0.35 -27.25
CA CYS A 178 -7.43 -1.38 -26.24
C CYS A 178 -7.39 -0.81 -24.81
N PRO A 179 -8.41 -0.04 -24.36
CA PRO A 179 -8.39 0.59 -23.04
C PRO A 179 -8.27 -0.43 -21.89
N GLU A 180 -8.79 -1.63 -22.07
CA GLU A 180 -8.76 -2.75 -21.12
C GLU A 180 -7.35 -3.30 -20.86
N VAL A 181 -6.41 -3.09 -21.79
CA VAL A 181 -5.02 -3.55 -21.61
C VAL A 181 -4.25 -2.62 -20.68
N ILE A 182 -4.54 -1.32 -20.72
CA ILE A 182 -3.84 -0.29 -19.94
C ILE A 182 -4.62 0.19 -18.71
N LEU A 183 -5.93 -0.07 -18.62
CA LEU A 183 -6.80 0.22 -17.46
C LEU A 183 -6.64 1.62 -16.83
N GLY A 184 -6.40 2.64 -17.66
CA GLY A 184 -6.25 4.02 -17.19
C GLY A 184 -4.90 4.34 -16.57
N VAL A 185 -3.87 3.51 -16.79
CA VAL A 185 -2.49 3.84 -16.43
C VAL A 185 -2.05 5.16 -17.08
N TYR A 186 -1.37 5.98 -16.27
CA TYR A 186 -0.90 7.29 -16.65
C TYR A 186 0.60 7.27 -16.96
N ASP A 187 0.99 8.07 -17.96
CA ASP A 187 2.39 8.41 -18.19
C ASP A 187 2.82 9.61 -17.34
N ILE A 188 4.13 9.79 -17.19
CA ILE A 188 4.78 10.88 -16.46
C ILE A 188 4.27 12.25 -16.94
N ASP A 189 4.07 12.41 -18.26
CA ASP A 189 3.56 13.65 -18.85
C ASP A 189 2.08 13.92 -18.48
N GLU A 190 1.33 12.94 -17.97
CA GLU A 190 -0.12 13.05 -17.72
C GLU A 190 -0.46 13.18 -16.23
N VAL A 191 0.39 12.66 -15.34
CA VAL A 191 0.15 12.69 -13.90
C VAL A 191 0.36 14.08 -13.30
N GLN A 192 1.25 14.91 -13.85
CA GLN A 192 1.43 16.27 -13.33
C GLN A 192 0.24 17.20 -13.65
N ASP A 193 -0.48 16.92 -14.74
CA ASP A 193 -1.67 17.66 -15.15
C ASP A 193 -2.96 17.06 -14.56
N PHE A 194 -2.84 16.03 -13.71
CA PHE A 194 -3.98 15.37 -13.10
C PHE A 194 -4.70 16.30 -12.13
N ARG A 195 -5.67 17.02 -12.69
CA ARG A 195 -6.81 17.55 -11.96
C ARG A 195 -7.70 16.36 -11.61
N GLY A 196 -7.39 15.64 -10.53
CA GLY A 196 -8.35 14.70 -9.94
C GLY A 196 -9.68 15.41 -9.60
N PRO A 197 -10.69 14.69 -9.10
CA PRO A 197 -11.94 15.28 -8.60
C PRO A 197 -11.67 16.49 -7.68
N ASP A 198 -10.60 16.41 -6.90
CA ASP A 198 -10.17 17.42 -5.93
C ASP A 198 -9.59 18.71 -6.56
N ASN A 199 -9.30 18.71 -7.86
CA ASN A 199 -8.70 19.85 -8.60
C ASN A 199 -9.48 20.24 -9.85
N ALA A 200 -10.75 19.83 -9.96
CA ALA A 200 -11.63 20.16 -11.08
C ALA A 200 -11.75 21.69 -11.26
N ARG A 201 -11.66 22.16 -12.52
CA ARG A 201 -11.90 23.57 -12.84
C ARG A 201 -13.40 23.83 -12.73
N ASP A 202 -13.81 24.72 -11.83
CA ASP A 202 -15.18 25.19 -11.79
C ASP A 202 -15.53 25.90 -13.12
N ILE A 203 -16.42 25.26 -13.88
CA ILE A 203 -16.94 25.73 -15.16
C ILE A 203 -18.36 26.28 -15.04
N THR A 204 -18.87 26.48 -13.83
CA THR A 204 -20.19 27.06 -13.61
C THR A 204 -20.25 28.43 -14.29
N PRO A 205 -21.18 28.65 -15.25
CA PRO A 205 -21.27 29.91 -15.97
C PRO A 205 -21.42 31.08 -15.00
N LYS A 206 -20.46 32.02 -15.01
CA LYS A 206 -20.58 33.26 -14.24
C LYS A 206 -21.54 34.21 -14.95
N GLY A 207 -22.84 34.02 -14.71
CA GLY A 207 -23.91 34.89 -15.19
C GLY A 207 -25.17 34.77 -14.34
N ASP A 208 -25.55 35.88 -13.70
CA ASP A 208 -26.81 36.20 -13.01
C ASP A 208 -27.48 35.11 -12.15
N ALA A 209 -26.68 34.33 -11.42
CA ALA A 209 -27.19 33.73 -10.19
C ALA A 209 -27.35 34.84 -9.12
N PRO A 210 -28.43 34.86 -8.32
CA PRO A 210 -28.58 35.82 -7.24
C PRO A 210 -27.34 35.74 -6.34
N ALA A 211 -26.76 36.91 -6.06
CA ALA A 211 -25.48 37.01 -5.37
C ALA A 211 -25.50 36.18 -4.08
N ALA A 212 -24.53 35.28 -3.94
CA ALA A 212 -24.25 34.63 -2.67
C ALA A 212 -24.06 35.73 -1.60
N PRO A 213 -24.58 35.53 -0.38
CA PRO A 213 -24.43 36.51 0.70
C PRO A 213 -22.94 36.84 0.87
N LYS A 214 -22.64 38.13 1.00
CA LYS A 214 -21.25 38.58 1.16
C LYS A 214 -20.77 38.16 2.54
N MET A 215 -19.48 37.83 2.64
CA MET A 215 -18.82 37.44 3.89
C MET A 215 -18.89 38.53 4.99
N GLU A 216 -19.26 39.76 4.60
CA GLU A 216 -19.54 40.91 5.47
C GLU A 216 -20.84 40.75 6.29
N ASP A 217 -21.75 39.86 5.89
CA ASP A 217 -23.01 39.57 6.60
C ASP A 217 -22.85 38.53 7.74
N PHE A 218 -21.64 38.00 7.95
CA PHE A 218 -21.32 37.00 8.99
C PHE A 218 -20.37 37.55 10.08
N THR A 219 -20.45 38.85 10.42
CA THR A 219 -19.81 39.33 11.65
C THR A 219 -20.66 38.96 12.86
N SER A 220 -20.64 37.68 13.24
CA SER A 220 -20.91 37.27 14.61
C SER A 220 -19.66 37.53 15.46
N GLU A 221 -19.85 38.26 16.55
CA GLU A 221 -18.85 38.90 17.40
C GLU A 221 -17.92 37.98 18.22
N ASP A 222 -17.85 36.67 17.99
CA ASP A 222 -16.99 35.78 18.77
C ASP A 222 -16.14 34.87 17.86
N VAL A 223 -15.09 35.43 17.25
CA VAL A 223 -14.00 34.61 16.68
C VAL A 223 -12.93 34.47 17.74
N VAL A 224 -12.89 33.31 18.41
CA VAL A 224 -11.78 32.95 19.31
C VAL A 224 -10.54 32.75 18.45
N GLU A 225 -9.61 33.70 18.47
CA GLU A 225 -8.32 33.59 17.81
C GLU A 225 -7.45 32.61 18.61
N VAL A 226 -7.35 31.36 18.14
CA VAL A 226 -6.54 30.30 18.77
C VAL A 226 -5.11 30.36 18.22
N ASP A 227 -4.11 30.57 19.08
CA ASP A 227 -2.70 30.51 18.69
C ASP A 227 -2.26 29.05 18.44
N PRO A 228 -1.78 28.73 17.23
CA PRO A 228 -1.24 27.43 16.89
C PRO A 228 -0.16 26.91 17.83
N GLN A 229 0.81 27.76 18.21
CA GLN A 229 1.96 27.30 18.99
C GLN A 229 1.54 27.03 20.44
N GLU A 230 0.72 27.90 21.02
CA GLU A 230 0.16 27.71 22.35
C GLU A 230 -0.68 26.42 22.45
N THR A 231 -1.39 26.05 21.39
CA THR A 231 -2.16 24.80 21.32
C THR A 231 -1.25 23.57 21.38
N LEU A 232 -0.16 23.58 20.61
CA LEU A 232 0.81 22.49 20.62
C LEU A 232 1.44 22.34 22.00
N ASP A 233 1.87 23.45 22.61
CA ASP A 233 2.51 23.46 23.93
C ASP A 233 1.56 22.91 25.02
N LYS A 234 0.26 23.24 24.95
CA LYS A 234 -0.77 22.70 25.87
C LYS A 234 -0.98 21.20 25.68
N LEU A 235 -1.02 20.71 24.44
CA LEU A 235 -1.13 19.26 24.17
C LEU A 235 0.10 18.50 24.65
N GLU A 236 1.29 19.08 24.51
CA GLU A 236 2.53 18.49 25.02
C GLU A 236 2.56 18.46 26.55
N ALA A 237 1.96 19.44 27.22
CA ALA A 237 1.94 19.55 28.68
C ALA A 237 0.81 18.76 29.38
N ALA A 238 -0.19 18.24 28.66
CA ALA A 238 -1.33 17.54 29.24
C ALA A 238 -0.91 16.29 30.04
N GLU A 239 -1.50 16.06 31.21
CA GLU A 239 -1.17 14.97 32.13
C GLU A 239 -2.21 13.84 32.13
N SER A 240 -3.34 14.02 31.43
CA SER A 240 -4.41 13.02 31.33
C SER A 240 -5.11 13.00 29.96
N VAL A 241 -5.89 11.95 29.70
CA VAL A 241 -6.75 11.85 28.51
C VAL A 241 -7.85 12.90 28.53
N GLU A 242 -8.42 13.18 29.71
CA GLU A 242 -9.44 14.22 29.85
C GLU A 242 -8.87 15.59 29.45
N GLU A 243 -7.70 15.98 29.97
CA GLU A 243 -7.06 17.26 29.61
C GLU A 243 -6.73 17.36 28.11
N LEU A 244 -6.20 16.30 27.50
CA LEU A 244 -5.96 16.27 26.06
C LEU A 244 -7.25 16.47 25.25
N THR A 245 -8.33 15.84 25.69
CA THR A 245 -9.62 15.89 25.00
C THR A 245 -10.26 17.27 25.16
N ASP A 246 -10.15 17.89 26.33
CA ASP A 246 -10.62 19.25 26.59
C ASP A 246 -9.91 20.30 25.74
N ILE A 247 -8.60 20.11 25.47
CA ILE A 247 -7.83 20.99 24.57
C ILE A 247 -8.23 20.74 23.10
N TRP A 248 -8.42 19.49 22.71
CA TRP A 248 -8.65 19.10 21.32
C TRP A 248 -10.06 19.40 20.81
N THR A 249 -11.07 19.15 21.64
CA THR A 249 -12.50 19.16 21.25
C THR A 249 -12.94 20.52 20.71
N PRO A 250 -12.71 21.65 21.40
CA PRO A 250 -13.12 22.97 20.89
C PRO A 250 -12.44 23.29 19.55
N ILE A 251 -11.20 22.83 19.36
CA ILE A 251 -10.42 23.20 18.19
C ILE A 251 -10.91 22.41 16.96
N TYR A 252 -11.18 21.12 17.14
CA TYR A 252 -11.57 20.20 16.06
C TYR A 252 -13.08 20.23 15.77
N GLU A 253 -13.93 20.19 16.80
CA GLU A 253 -15.39 20.09 16.63
C GLU A 253 -16.03 21.44 16.24
N ASP A 254 -15.52 22.56 16.77
CA ASP A 254 -16.01 23.89 16.35
C ASP A 254 -15.41 24.33 14.99
N GLY A 255 -14.63 23.45 14.35
CA GLY A 255 -14.07 23.66 13.01
C GLY A 255 -12.96 24.71 12.95
N THR A 256 -12.54 25.28 14.08
CA THR A 256 -11.44 26.25 14.16
C THR A 256 -10.14 25.72 13.57
N LEU A 257 -9.81 24.44 13.76
CA LEU A 257 -8.63 23.80 13.17
C LEU A 257 -8.61 23.86 11.64
N ASN A 258 -9.80 23.83 11.02
CA ASN A 258 -9.98 23.84 9.57
C ASN A 258 -9.89 25.25 8.97
N LEU A 259 -9.85 26.30 9.81
CA LEU A 259 -9.79 27.71 9.40
C LEU A 259 -8.35 28.27 9.42
N TRP A 260 -7.35 27.42 9.65
CA TRP A 260 -5.95 27.87 9.82
C TRP A 260 -5.32 28.34 8.51
N ARG A 261 -4.47 29.37 8.60
CA ARG A 261 -3.81 29.94 7.42
C ARG A 261 -2.83 28.93 6.82
N LYS A 262 -2.54 29.08 5.52
CA LYS A 262 -1.56 28.23 4.82
C LYS A 262 -0.17 28.24 5.45
N SER A 263 0.22 29.33 6.12
CA SER A 263 1.48 29.43 6.87
C SER A 263 1.55 28.44 8.04
N ASP A 264 0.40 28.06 8.59
CA ASP A 264 0.28 27.35 9.85
C ASP A 264 0.03 25.84 9.63
N LEU A 265 -0.05 25.41 8.36
CA LEU A 265 -0.33 24.02 7.96
C LEU A 265 0.70 23.02 8.49
N GLY A 266 1.96 23.45 8.61
CA GLY A 266 3.02 22.64 9.22
C GLY A 266 2.80 22.39 10.71
N LEU A 267 2.28 23.40 11.42
CA LEU A 267 1.97 23.30 12.86
C LEU A 267 0.69 22.51 13.08
N HIS A 268 -0.32 22.70 12.24
CA HIS A 268 -1.55 21.91 12.21
C HIS A 268 -1.25 20.40 12.17
N LYS A 269 -0.36 19.98 11.25
CA LYS A 269 0.03 18.56 11.14
C LYS A 269 0.70 18.05 12.42
N LYS A 270 1.55 18.87 13.06
CA LYS A 270 2.19 18.51 14.32
C LYS A 270 1.18 18.35 15.45
N ILE A 271 0.23 19.26 15.56
CA ILE A 271 -0.83 19.23 16.58
C ILE A 271 -1.69 17.97 16.47
N CYS A 272 -2.15 17.62 15.26
CA CYS A 272 -2.88 16.38 15.02
C CYS A 272 -2.05 15.14 15.38
N GLN A 273 -0.75 15.15 15.07
CA GLN A 273 0.14 14.04 15.38
C GLN A 273 0.36 13.91 16.90
N THR A 274 0.64 15.01 17.59
CA THR A 274 0.86 15.03 19.05
C THR A 274 -0.37 14.54 19.80
N TYR A 275 -1.57 15.02 19.46
CA TYR A 275 -2.81 14.55 20.10
C TYR A 275 -2.99 13.03 19.98
N ASN A 276 -2.89 12.48 18.76
CA ASN A 276 -3.09 11.05 18.54
C ASN A 276 -2.04 10.20 19.26
N THR A 277 -0.77 10.61 19.23
CA THR A 277 0.29 9.90 19.94
C THR A 277 0.04 9.90 21.45
N ARG A 278 -0.18 11.08 22.05
CA ARG A 278 -0.36 11.18 23.50
C ARG A 278 -1.63 10.51 24.00
N LYS A 279 -2.72 10.56 23.23
CA LYS A 279 -3.95 9.82 23.52
C LYS A 279 -3.67 8.31 23.57
N SER A 280 -2.95 7.78 22.59
CA SER A 280 -2.60 6.36 22.58
C SER A 280 -1.68 5.97 23.74
N GLU A 281 -0.73 6.83 24.12
CA GLU A 281 0.15 6.59 25.29
C GLU A 281 -0.66 6.47 26.58
N PHE A 282 -1.64 7.35 26.79
CA PHE A 282 -2.50 7.29 27.96
C PHE A 282 -3.50 6.13 27.92
N GLU A 283 -4.08 5.80 26.76
CA GLU A 283 -4.97 4.64 26.61
C GLU A 283 -4.24 3.32 26.87
N VAL A 284 -2.98 3.20 26.44
CA VAL A 284 -2.11 2.06 26.76
C VAL A 284 -1.76 2.03 28.25
N ALA A 285 -1.50 3.19 28.86
CA ALA A 285 -1.23 3.28 30.30
C ALA A 285 -2.47 3.00 31.17
N ALA A 286 -3.68 3.25 30.66
CA ALA A 286 -4.95 3.03 31.34
C ALA A 286 -5.53 1.62 31.13
N ALA A 287 -5.04 0.87 30.14
CA ALA A 287 -5.38 -0.54 29.99
C ALA A 287 -4.79 -1.32 31.18
N GLU A 288 -5.63 -1.74 32.12
CA GLU A 288 -5.27 -2.71 33.17
C GLU A 288 -4.85 -4.02 32.47
N GLN A 289 -3.56 -4.15 32.20
CA GLN A 289 -2.98 -5.43 31.81
C GLN A 289 -2.85 -6.28 33.08
N PRO A 290 -3.27 -7.55 33.05
CA PRO A 290 -3.16 -8.42 34.21
C PRO A 290 -1.69 -8.44 34.65
N ASN A 291 -1.46 -8.26 35.95
CA ASN A 291 -0.10 -8.30 36.46
C ASN A 291 0.47 -9.73 36.26
N ALA A 292 1.80 -9.84 36.24
CA ALA A 292 2.48 -11.09 35.96
C ALA A 292 2.06 -12.27 36.87
N GLU A 293 1.58 -12.01 38.09
CA GLU A 293 1.14 -13.04 39.04
C GLU A 293 -0.27 -13.54 38.71
N GLU A 294 -1.19 -12.64 38.38
CA GLU A 294 -2.56 -12.96 37.97
C GLU A 294 -2.61 -13.70 36.62
N TYR A 295 -1.78 -13.26 35.66
CA TYR A 295 -1.61 -13.97 34.40
C TYR A 295 -1.06 -15.38 34.64
N PHE A 296 -0.06 -15.52 35.52
CA PHE A 296 0.58 -16.80 35.79
C PHE A 296 -0.39 -17.84 36.38
N GLU A 297 -1.23 -17.44 37.34
CA GLU A 297 -2.25 -18.34 37.91
C GLU A 297 -3.31 -18.73 36.86
N THR A 298 -3.78 -17.78 36.05
CA THR A 298 -4.76 -18.05 34.98
C THR A 298 -4.19 -19.02 33.94
N ALA A 299 -2.95 -18.78 33.50
CA ALA A 299 -2.25 -19.62 32.54
C ALA A 299 -2.01 -21.04 33.08
N ARG A 300 -1.72 -21.16 34.38
CA ARG A 300 -1.55 -22.46 35.04
C ARG A 300 -2.85 -23.27 35.04
N GLU A 301 -3.98 -22.65 35.38
CA GLU A 301 -5.29 -23.33 35.35
C GLU A 301 -5.65 -23.78 33.93
N ALA A 302 -5.36 -22.96 32.92
CA ALA A 302 -5.56 -23.31 31.52
C ALA A 302 -4.71 -24.53 31.10
N ILE A 303 -3.41 -24.54 31.45
CA ILE A 303 -2.49 -25.64 31.13
C ILE A 303 -2.99 -26.98 31.70
N ASP A 304 -3.47 -26.98 32.95
CA ASP A 304 -3.99 -28.19 33.60
C ASP A 304 -5.27 -28.71 32.90
N GLY A 305 -6.03 -27.83 32.25
CA GLY A 305 -7.29 -28.14 31.58
C GLY A 305 -7.19 -28.77 30.18
N PHE A 306 -6.03 -28.73 29.51
CA PHE A 306 -5.91 -29.31 28.17
C PHE A 306 -5.99 -30.84 28.17
N GLU A 307 -6.72 -31.41 27.21
CA GLU A 307 -6.89 -32.86 27.05
C GLU A 307 -6.09 -33.44 25.89
N THR A 308 -5.60 -32.60 24.97
CA THR A 308 -4.80 -33.01 23.82
C THR A 308 -3.49 -32.24 23.74
N LEU A 309 -2.48 -32.86 23.12
CA LEU A 309 -1.18 -32.23 22.92
C LEU A 309 -1.27 -31.08 21.90
N ASP A 310 -2.13 -31.19 20.90
CA ASP A 310 -2.28 -30.19 19.84
C ASP A 310 -2.88 -28.90 20.39
N ASP A 311 -3.93 -28.97 21.20
CA ASP A 311 -4.56 -27.80 21.82
C ASP A 311 -3.59 -27.05 22.76
N LEU A 312 -2.76 -27.79 23.50
CA LEU A 312 -1.74 -27.22 24.37
C LEU A 312 -0.66 -26.46 23.60
N ASN A 313 -0.24 -26.99 22.44
CA ASN A 313 0.77 -26.34 21.60
C ASN A 313 0.21 -25.10 20.88
N GLU A 314 -1.03 -25.18 20.39
CA GLU A 314 -1.71 -24.05 19.74
C GLU A 314 -1.88 -22.88 20.73
N TRP A 315 -2.36 -23.16 21.94
CA TRP A 315 -2.46 -22.16 23.00
C TRP A 315 -1.11 -21.53 23.36
N TRP A 316 -0.04 -22.33 23.45
CA TRP A 316 1.29 -21.82 23.78
C TRP A 316 1.81 -20.82 22.74
N ASP A 317 1.53 -21.03 21.46
CA ASP A 317 1.97 -20.15 20.38
C ASP A 317 1.16 -18.83 20.38
N GLU A 318 -0.16 -18.90 20.59
CA GLU A 318 -1.06 -17.74 20.61
C GLU A 318 -0.82 -16.80 21.81
N GLU A 319 -0.43 -17.34 22.97
CA GLU A 319 -0.22 -16.56 24.20
C GLU A 319 1.10 -15.77 24.25
N THR A 320 1.84 -15.66 23.14
CA THR A 320 3.11 -14.93 23.09
C THR A 320 2.95 -13.43 23.35
N GLU A 321 1.96 -12.78 22.73
CA GLU A 321 1.70 -11.35 22.95
C GLU A 321 1.06 -11.06 24.33
N PRO A 322 0.03 -11.81 24.79
CA PRO A 322 -0.52 -11.64 26.14
C PRO A 322 0.48 -11.81 27.28
N ARG A 323 1.41 -12.79 27.19
CA ARG A 323 2.50 -12.96 28.18
C ARG A 323 3.41 -11.74 28.25
N ALA A 324 3.80 -11.22 27.08
CA ALA A 324 4.67 -10.05 27.00
C ALA A 324 3.99 -8.80 27.58
N LEU A 325 2.69 -8.64 27.33
CA LEU A 325 1.85 -7.59 27.89
C LEU A 325 1.75 -7.70 29.43
N ALA A 326 1.57 -8.91 29.96
CA ALA A 326 1.60 -9.16 31.41
C ALA A 326 2.98 -8.95 32.09
N GLY A 327 4.01 -8.56 31.34
CA GLY A 327 5.37 -8.33 31.85
C GLY A 327 6.22 -9.60 32.01
N ILE A 328 5.76 -10.73 31.45
CA ILE A 328 6.45 -12.02 31.50
C ILE A 328 7.32 -12.14 30.25
N SER A 329 8.59 -11.74 30.36
CA SER A 329 9.57 -11.91 29.29
C SER A 329 10.05 -13.35 29.18
N SER A 330 10.62 -13.74 28.04
CA SER A 330 11.20 -15.07 27.81
C SER A 330 12.32 -15.44 28.79
N GLU A 331 12.97 -14.44 29.39
CA GLU A 331 14.05 -14.63 30.37
C GLU A 331 13.54 -14.64 31.83
N SER A 332 12.24 -14.41 32.05
CA SER A 332 11.66 -14.35 33.40
C SER A 332 11.53 -15.74 34.03
N SER A 333 11.63 -15.79 35.37
CA SER A 333 11.38 -17.02 36.14
C SER A 333 9.96 -17.55 35.96
N GLN A 334 9.00 -16.65 35.72
CA GLN A 334 7.60 -16.99 35.44
C GLN A 334 7.44 -17.65 34.07
N HIS A 335 8.13 -17.18 33.03
CA HIS A 335 8.13 -17.84 31.72
C HIS A 335 8.72 -19.25 31.79
N MET A 336 9.87 -19.40 32.43
CA MET A 336 10.50 -20.71 32.63
C MET A 336 9.62 -21.68 33.43
N ALA A 337 8.86 -21.16 34.40
CA ALA A 337 7.92 -21.96 35.17
C ALA A 337 6.69 -22.39 34.35
N LEU A 338 6.15 -21.52 33.50
CA LEU A 338 5.07 -21.89 32.56
C LEU A 338 5.55 -22.92 31.53
N GLU A 339 6.76 -22.76 30.99
CA GLU A 339 7.36 -23.72 30.05
C GLU A 339 7.50 -25.10 30.71
N ALA A 340 7.96 -25.14 31.96
CA ALA A 340 8.07 -26.39 32.72
C ALA A 340 6.72 -27.05 32.98
N LEU A 341 5.64 -26.27 33.20
CA LEU A 341 4.27 -26.78 33.35
C LEU A 341 3.76 -27.37 32.03
N CYS A 342 3.89 -26.65 30.92
CA CYS A 342 3.52 -27.15 29.60
C CYS A 342 4.28 -28.43 29.24
N MET A 343 5.58 -28.48 29.51
CA MET A 343 6.40 -29.68 29.25
C MET A 343 5.97 -30.88 30.11
N ARG A 344 5.53 -30.66 31.34
CA ARG A 344 4.99 -31.72 32.20
C ARG A 344 3.65 -32.21 31.66
N LYS A 345 2.73 -31.30 31.35
CA LYS A 345 1.41 -31.63 30.79
C LYS A 345 1.53 -32.37 29.45
N ALA A 346 2.38 -31.89 28.55
CA ALA A 346 2.67 -32.53 27.28
C ALA A 346 3.21 -33.96 27.45
N LYS A 347 4.00 -34.22 28.50
CA LYS A 347 4.48 -35.55 28.82
C LYS A 347 3.35 -36.46 29.30
N ASP A 348 2.49 -35.95 30.20
CA ASP A 348 1.36 -36.71 30.75
C ASP A 348 0.36 -37.09 29.64
N LEU A 349 0.06 -36.15 28.73
CA LEU A 349 -0.80 -36.38 27.57
C LEU A 349 -0.21 -37.44 26.60
N LYS A 350 1.09 -37.38 26.30
CA LYS A 350 1.77 -38.39 25.48
C LYS A 350 1.82 -39.78 26.11
N THR A 351 1.80 -39.88 27.43
CA THR A 351 1.74 -41.18 28.13
C THR A 351 0.32 -41.73 28.24
N ALA A 352 -0.71 -40.89 28.11
CA ALA A 352 -2.11 -41.32 28.07
C ALA A 352 -2.56 -41.83 26.69
N GLU A 353 -1.95 -41.33 25.60
CA GLU A 353 -2.19 -41.81 24.22
C GLU A 353 -2.00 -43.32 24.00
N PRO A 354 -0.95 -44.00 24.52
CA PRO A 354 -0.75 -45.43 24.27
C PRO A 354 -1.72 -46.37 25.03
N GLU A 355 -2.37 -45.93 26.12
CA GLU A 355 -3.36 -46.77 26.83
C GLU A 355 -4.73 -46.77 26.11
N ALA A 356 -5.07 -45.71 25.38
CA ALA A 356 -6.30 -45.63 24.60
C ALA A 356 -6.27 -46.49 23.33
N GLU A 357 -5.10 -46.71 22.73
CA GLU A 357 -4.95 -47.60 21.57
C GLU A 357 -4.96 -49.09 21.95
N GLU A 358 -4.52 -49.45 23.18
CA GLU A 358 -4.51 -50.84 23.65
C GLU A 358 -5.91 -51.32 24.08
N GLU A 359 -6.74 -50.47 24.71
CA GLU A 359 -8.15 -50.78 24.98
C GLU A 359 -9.00 -50.87 23.69
N ALA A 360 -8.69 -50.08 22.66
CA ALA A 360 -9.35 -50.17 21.36
C ALA A 360 -9.01 -51.47 20.61
N ALA A 361 -7.79 -52.00 20.80
CA ALA A 361 -7.34 -53.24 20.17
C ALA A 361 -7.88 -54.53 20.83
N GLU A 362 -8.13 -54.52 22.15
CA GLU A 362 -8.73 -55.69 22.82
C GLU A 362 -10.25 -55.85 22.53
N GLY A 363 -10.95 -54.75 22.23
CA GLY A 363 -12.39 -54.74 21.91
C GLY A 363 -12.77 -55.33 20.54
N GLU A 364 -11.84 -55.41 19.58
CA GLU A 364 -12.11 -55.95 18.23
C GLU A 364 -11.83 -57.47 18.10
N SER A 365 -11.42 -58.15 19.18
CA SER A 365 -11.05 -59.58 19.13
C SER A 365 -12.12 -60.57 19.62
N THR A 366 -13.33 -60.09 19.90
CA THR A 366 -14.48 -60.96 20.26
C THR A 366 -15.70 -60.71 19.36
N GLU A 367 -15.65 -61.27 18.15
CA GLU A 367 -16.85 -61.66 17.38
C GLU A 367 -16.65 -63.00 16.66
#